data_AF-A0A369JRK3-F1
#
_entry.id   AF-A0A369JRK3-F1
#
_cell.length_a   1.000
_cell.length_b   1.000
_cell.length_c   1.000
_cell.angle_alpha   90.00
_cell.angle_beta   90.00
_cell.angle_gamma   90.00
#
_symmetry.space_group_name_H-M   'P 1'
#
loop_
_entity.id
_entity.type
_entity.pdbx_description
1 polymer ?
#
loop_
_entity_poly.entity_id
_entity_poly.type
_entity_poly.pdbx_seq_one_letter_code
_entity_poly.pdbx_strand_id
1 'polypeptide(L)'
;MVSESLTFSIAIHTVTSMSPQLKSGIYTITNKSSGQLIGRNVLENKMFGPKGIFSQPLEKAGENTEWVIKATDEKYRLEVQGAPAIVQDKRVYADITGKSTVEEWDIVAQFHAGENTYIITNAASGEGWTLEDKETQIACHDIVARFSDPPGFAPNQLWVIVPVAE
;
A
#
# COMPACT_ATOMS: atom_id res chain seq x y z
N MET A 1 5.27 23.87 36.16
CA MET A 1 5.73 23.18 34.94
C MET A 1 4.74 22.08 34.66
N VAL A 2 3.85 22.28 33.70
CA VAL A 2 2.93 21.24 33.22
C VAL A 2 3.08 21.28 31.70
N SER A 3 3.60 20.20 31.13
CA SER A 3 3.81 20.03 29.69
C SER A 3 2.50 19.51 29.11
N GLU A 4 1.75 20.37 28.42
CA GLU A 4 0.60 19.95 27.64
C GLU A 4 1.07 19.34 26.31
N SER A 5 0.92 18.02 26.19
CA SER A 5 1.04 17.30 24.93
C SER A 5 -0.16 17.66 24.05
N LEU A 6 0.08 18.43 22.99
CA LEU A 6 -0.93 18.79 22.00
C LEU A 6 -1.06 17.66 20.96
N THR A 7 -2.15 16.90 21.07
CA THR A 7 -2.61 16.00 20.01
C THR A 7 -3.36 16.83 18.97
N PHE A 8 -2.77 17.03 17.79
CA PHE A 8 -3.46 17.70 16.68
C PHE A 8 -4.06 16.66 15.73
N SER A 9 -5.41 16.61 15.68
CA SER A 9 -6.13 15.96 14.59
C SER A 9 -5.96 16.82 13.33
N ILE A 10 -5.27 16.29 12.33
CA ILE A 10 -5.18 16.94 11.02
C ILE A 10 -6.52 16.75 10.32
N ALA A 11 -7.36 17.78 10.34
CA ALA A 11 -8.47 17.89 9.41
C ALA A 11 -7.90 18.13 8.01
N ILE A 12 -7.84 17.07 7.20
CA ILE A 12 -7.47 17.16 5.78
C ILE A 12 -8.54 18.01 5.10
N HIS A 13 -8.29 19.31 4.97
CA HIS A 13 -9.06 20.14 4.05
C HIS A 13 -8.82 19.58 2.66
N THR A 14 -9.92 19.22 2.00
CA THR A 14 -10.01 18.70 0.65
C THR A 14 -9.43 19.71 -0.35
N VAL A 15 -8.11 19.70 -0.49
CA VAL A 15 -7.53 20.02 -1.78
C VAL A 15 -7.87 18.81 -2.64
N THR A 16 -8.82 18.97 -3.57
CA THR A 16 -9.01 18.07 -4.70
C THR A 16 -7.72 18.08 -5.52
N SER A 17 -6.69 17.39 -5.01
CA SER A 17 -5.48 17.10 -5.72
C SER A 17 -5.91 16.18 -6.85
N MET A 18 -6.02 16.72 -8.06
CA MET A 18 -6.12 15.97 -9.31
C MET A 18 -4.81 15.21 -9.55
N SER A 19 -4.41 14.36 -8.61
CA SER A 19 -3.38 13.37 -8.85
C SER A 19 -3.89 12.47 -9.98
N PRO A 20 -3.11 12.16 -11.04
CA PRO A 20 -3.53 11.23 -12.06
C PRO A 20 -3.99 9.95 -11.38
N GLN A 21 -5.28 9.67 -11.52
CA GLN A 21 -5.89 8.48 -10.97
C GLN A 21 -5.29 7.28 -11.72
N LEU A 22 -4.81 6.28 -10.99
CA LEU A 22 -4.37 5.03 -11.60
C LEU A 22 -5.57 4.41 -12.32
N LYS A 23 -5.36 3.95 -13.56
CA LYS A 23 -6.41 3.22 -14.27
C LYS A 23 -6.52 1.81 -13.71
N SER A 24 -7.69 1.19 -13.83
CA SER A 24 -7.81 -0.24 -13.56
C SER A 24 -6.87 -1.03 -14.48
N GLY A 25 -6.20 -2.04 -13.94
CA GLY A 25 -5.20 -2.83 -14.69
C GLY A 25 -4.37 -3.74 -13.81
N ILE A 26 -3.36 -4.36 -14.42
CA ILE A 26 -2.39 -5.22 -13.74
C ILE A 26 -1.09 -4.44 -13.56
N TYR A 27 -0.57 -4.44 -12.34
CA TYR A 27 0.58 -3.64 -11.94
C TYR A 27 1.58 -4.46 -11.15
N THR A 28 2.84 -4.04 -11.19
CA THR A 28 3.81 -4.37 -10.15
C THR A 28 3.83 -3.24 -9.12
N ILE A 29 4.05 -3.60 -7.86
CA ILE A 29 4.25 -2.63 -6.78
C ILE A 29 5.61 -2.91 -6.13
N THR A 30 6.46 -1.90 -6.08
CA THR A 30 7.83 -1.99 -5.55
C THR A 30 8.02 -0.99 -4.42
N ASN A 31 8.64 -1.40 -3.31
CA ASN A 31 8.98 -0.45 -2.25
C ASN A 31 10.19 0.40 -2.65
N LYS A 32 10.09 1.72 -2.47
CA LYS A 32 11.14 2.65 -2.88
C LYS A 32 12.42 2.53 -2.04
N SER A 33 12.34 2.13 -0.77
CA SER A 33 13.54 1.97 0.08
C SER A 33 14.40 0.76 -0.29
N SER A 34 13.76 -0.34 -0.70
CA SER A 34 14.44 -1.63 -0.89
C SER A 34 14.57 -2.04 -2.36
N GLY A 35 13.74 -1.51 -3.25
CA GLY A 35 13.62 -1.96 -4.63
C GLY A 35 12.96 -3.34 -4.76
N GLN A 36 12.37 -3.87 -3.68
CA GLN A 36 11.71 -5.18 -3.67
C GLN A 36 10.25 -5.07 -4.10
N LEU A 37 9.80 -6.05 -4.88
CA LEU A 37 8.39 -6.24 -5.21
C LEU A 37 7.62 -6.64 -3.96
N ILE A 38 6.32 -6.38 -3.93
CA ILE A 38 5.44 -6.89 -2.87
C ILE A 38 4.40 -7.84 -3.44
N GLY A 39 4.06 -8.86 -2.66
CA GLY A 39 3.11 -9.86 -3.09
C GLY A 39 3.00 -11.02 -2.12
N ARG A 40 2.34 -12.08 -2.57
CA ARG A 40 2.20 -13.35 -1.85
C ARG A 40 3.42 -14.22 -2.02
N ASN A 41 3.71 -15.07 -1.03
CA ASN A 41 4.81 -16.03 -1.15
C ASN A 41 4.47 -17.08 -2.21
N VAL A 42 5.46 -17.52 -3.00
CA VAL A 42 5.28 -18.60 -3.99
C VAL A 42 4.89 -19.92 -3.31
N LEU A 43 5.49 -20.17 -2.14
CA LEU A 43 5.18 -21.34 -1.31
C LEU A 43 4.49 -20.88 -0.04
N GLU A 44 3.22 -21.22 0.08
CA GLU A 44 2.40 -20.90 1.24
C GLU A 44 2.03 -22.16 2.03
N ASN A 45 1.75 -21.98 3.33
CA ASN A 45 1.14 -23.04 4.11
C ASN A 45 -0.26 -23.37 3.54
N LYS A 46 -0.70 -24.63 3.72
CA LYS A 46 -2.02 -25.10 3.25
C LYS A 46 -3.18 -24.69 4.17
N MET A 47 -2.94 -23.85 5.18
CA MET A 47 -3.99 -23.41 6.10
C MET A 47 -4.95 -22.47 5.38
N PHE A 48 -6.24 -22.67 5.59
CA PHE A 48 -7.30 -21.85 4.99
C PHE A 48 -7.55 -20.61 5.84
N GLY A 49 -6.65 -19.63 5.69
CA GLY A 49 -6.72 -18.32 6.33
C GLY A 49 -6.03 -17.27 5.45
N PRO A 50 -6.17 -15.98 5.79
CA PRO A 50 -5.54 -14.89 5.04
C PRO A 50 -4.04 -15.12 4.82
N LYS A 51 -3.53 -14.70 3.67
CA LYS A 51 -2.13 -14.90 3.27
C LYS A 51 -1.36 -13.61 3.39
N GLY A 52 -0.24 -13.63 4.11
CA GLY A 52 0.55 -12.41 4.30
C GLY A 52 1.09 -11.86 2.98
N ILE A 53 1.19 -10.53 2.90
CA ILE A 53 1.85 -9.83 1.80
C ILE A 53 3.26 -9.45 2.24
N PHE A 54 4.26 -9.90 1.49
CA PHE A 54 5.68 -9.75 1.83
C PHE A 54 6.41 -8.97 0.76
N SER A 55 7.44 -8.23 1.15
CA SER A 55 8.47 -7.78 0.21
C SER A 55 9.30 -8.97 -0.27
N GLN A 56 9.69 -8.99 -1.54
CA GLN A 56 10.37 -10.10 -2.17
C GLN A 56 11.45 -9.62 -3.16
N PRO A 57 12.56 -10.35 -3.29
CA PRO A 57 13.55 -10.10 -4.33
C PRO A 57 12.94 -10.14 -5.74
N LEU A 58 13.50 -9.35 -6.68
CA LEU A 58 13.00 -9.23 -8.06
C LEU A 58 13.01 -10.57 -8.81
N GLU A 59 13.90 -11.49 -8.43
CA GLU A 59 14.00 -12.83 -9.01
C GLU A 59 12.77 -13.70 -8.72
N LYS A 60 11.91 -13.29 -7.77
CA LYS A 60 10.63 -13.93 -7.44
C LYS A 60 9.43 -13.25 -8.11
N ALA A 61 9.67 -12.38 -9.10
CA ALA A 61 8.61 -11.76 -9.87
C ALA A 61 7.77 -12.81 -10.62
N GLY A 62 6.47 -12.57 -10.68
CA GLY A 62 5.48 -13.38 -11.37
C GLY A 62 4.08 -13.05 -10.86
N GLU A 63 3.11 -13.93 -11.13
CA GLU A 63 1.70 -13.75 -10.74
C GLU A 63 1.51 -13.47 -9.23
N ASN A 64 2.42 -13.96 -8.39
CA ASN A 64 2.38 -13.73 -6.93
C ASN A 64 2.75 -12.29 -6.52
N THR A 65 3.33 -11.51 -7.42
CA THR A 65 3.69 -10.09 -7.25
C THR A 65 2.95 -9.16 -8.21
N GLU A 66 2.03 -9.69 -9.01
CA GLU A 66 1.18 -8.94 -9.90
C GLU A 66 -0.13 -8.58 -9.21
N TRP A 67 -0.43 -7.29 -9.20
CA TRP A 67 -1.58 -6.72 -8.53
C TRP A 67 -2.62 -6.27 -9.54
N VAL A 68 -3.83 -6.79 -9.41
CA VAL A 68 -4.99 -6.22 -10.07
C VAL A 68 -5.44 -5.04 -9.23
N ILE A 69 -5.25 -3.83 -9.77
CA ILE A 69 -5.76 -2.59 -9.18
C ILE A 69 -7.06 -2.27 -9.92
N LYS A 70 -8.17 -2.20 -9.18
CA LYS A 70 -9.48 -1.79 -9.71
C LYS A 70 -9.83 -0.42 -9.15
N ALA A 71 -9.87 0.59 -10.02
CA ALA A 71 -10.39 1.89 -9.65
C ALA A 71 -11.92 1.79 -9.43
N THR A 72 -12.36 2.23 -8.27
CA THR A 72 -13.74 2.62 -7.98
C THR A 72 -13.77 4.16 -7.95
N ASP A 73 -14.95 4.79 -8.04
CA ASP A 73 -15.13 6.24 -8.28
C ASP A 73 -13.97 7.13 -7.77
N GLU A 74 -13.64 7.05 -6.48
CA GLU A 74 -12.52 7.78 -5.87
C GLU A 74 -11.52 6.89 -5.11
N LYS A 75 -11.70 5.57 -5.13
CA LYS A 75 -10.91 4.61 -4.31
C LYS A 75 -10.39 3.46 -5.17
N TYR A 76 -9.67 2.55 -4.53
CA TYR A 76 -9.10 1.38 -5.20
C TYR A 76 -9.37 0.11 -4.43
N ARG A 77 -9.55 -0.98 -5.17
CA ARG A 77 -9.43 -2.34 -4.65
C ARG A 77 -8.15 -2.95 -5.21
N LEU A 78 -7.33 -3.49 -4.31
CA LEU A 78 -6.07 -4.13 -4.65
C LEU A 78 -6.24 -5.62 -4.45
N GLU A 79 -5.98 -6.41 -5.49
CA GLU A 79 -6.05 -7.87 -5.43
C GLU A 79 -4.73 -8.47 -5.91
N VAL A 80 -4.27 -9.52 -5.25
CA VAL A 80 -3.12 -10.32 -5.69
C VAL A 80 -3.52 -11.79 -5.74
N GLN A 81 -3.28 -12.43 -6.87
CA GLN A 81 -3.75 -13.79 -7.17
C GLN A 81 -5.26 -13.97 -6.85
N GLY A 82 -6.06 -12.97 -7.25
CA GLY A 82 -7.53 -13.00 -7.12
C GLY A 82 -8.08 -12.78 -5.70
N ALA A 83 -7.24 -12.51 -4.70
CA ALA A 83 -7.67 -12.26 -3.33
C ALA A 83 -7.47 -10.78 -2.96
N PRO A 84 -8.48 -10.10 -2.37
CA PRO A 84 -8.38 -8.69 -2.00
C PRO A 84 -7.42 -8.48 -0.84
N ALA A 85 -6.69 -7.35 -0.86
CA ALA A 85 -5.90 -6.89 0.26
C ALA A 85 -6.79 -6.39 1.40
N ILE A 86 -6.44 -6.81 2.61
CA ILE A 86 -7.07 -6.42 3.88
C ILE A 86 -5.99 -6.11 4.92
N VAL A 87 -6.38 -5.42 5.99
CA VAL A 87 -5.56 -5.22 7.19
C VAL A 87 -6.02 -6.16 8.30
N GLN A 88 -5.09 -6.90 8.88
CA GLN A 88 -5.31 -7.65 10.11
C GLN A 88 -4.09 -7.46 11.01
N ASP A 89 -4.31 -7.18 12.30
CA ASP A 89 -3.23 -7.06 13.29
C ASP A 89 -2.09 -6.11 12.83
N LYS A 90 -2.46 -4.98 12.21
CA LYS A 90 -1.55 -3.96 11.64
C LYS A 90 -0.62 -4.48 10.53
N ARG A 91 -1.01 -5.54 9.83
CA ARG A 91 -0.28 -6.08 8.68
C ARG A 91 -1.21 -6.30 7.50
N VAL A 92 -0.64 -6.26 6.31
CA VAL A 92 -1.38 -6.47 5.06
C VAL A 92 -1.45 -7.96 4.75
N TYR A 93 -2.65 -8.43 4.46
CA TYR A 93 -2.95 -9.80 4.03
C TYR A 93 -3.79 -9.80 2.76
N ALA A 94 -3.76 -10.89 2.02
CA ALA A 94 -4.74 -11.24 1.00
C ALA A 94 -5.82 -12.15 1.62
N ASP A 95 -7.09 -11.74 1.55
CA ASP A 95 -8.21 -12.53 2.05
C ASP A 95 -8.64 -13.61 1.04
N ILE A 96 -8.06 -14.80 1.17
CA ILE A 96 -8.47 -15.97 0.39
C ILE A 96 -9.74 -16.65 0.93
N THR A 97 -10.24 -16.22 2.09
CA THR A 97 -11.40 -16.83 2.75
C THR A 97 -12.71 -16.21 2.28
N GLY A 98 -12.66 -14.97 1.78
CA GLY A 98 -13.82 -14.19 1.36
C GLY A 98 -14.77 -13.83 2.51
N LYS A 99 -14.30 -13.89 3.76
CA LYS A 99 -15.10 -13.63 4.96
C LYS A 99 -14.95 -12.20 5.47
N SER A 100 -13.90 -11.50 5.06
CA SER A 100 -13.62 -10.14 5.50
C SER A 100 -14.40 -9.15 4.64
N THR A 101 -14.74 -8.00 5.22
CA THR A 101 -15.21 -6.87 4.43
C THR A 101 -14.12 -6.46 3.45
N VAL A 102 -14.46 -6.31 2.18
CA VAL A 102 -13.51 -5.81 1.17
C VAL A 102 -13.10 -4.40 1.55
N GLU A 103 -11.81 -4.20 1.73
CA GLU A 103 -11.25 -2.89 2.04
C GLU A 103 -11.03 -2.07 0.76
N GLU A 104 -11.19 -0.76 0.91
CA GLU A 104 -10.89 0.21 -0.12
C GLU A 104 -9.65 1.01 0.28
N TRP A 105 -8.88 1.39 -0.74
CA TRP A 105 -7.57 2.01 -0.57
C TRP A 105 -7.55 3.36 -1.29
N ASP A 106 -6.90 4.33 -0.66
CA ASP A 106 -6.46 5.57 -1.27
C ASP A 106 -5.06 5.37 -1.83
N ILE A 107 -4.87 5.65 -3.12
CA ILE A 107 -3.56 5.65 -3.76
C ILE A 107 -3.25 7.08 -4.21
N VAL A 108 -2.36 7.74 -3.48
CA VAL A 108 -2.08 9.18 -3.64
C VAL A 108 -0.69 9.37 -4.24
N ALA A 109 -0.64 9.94 -5.44
CA ALA A 109 0.60 10.23 -6.15
C ALA A 109 1.46 11.25 -5.40
N GLN A 110 2.77 11.00 -5.40
CA GLN A 110 3.80 11.84 -4.80
C GLN A 110 4.76 12.32 -5.90
N PHE A 111 4.32 13.27 -6.75
CA PHE A 111 5.09 13.71 -7.93
C PHE A 111 6.50 14.21 -7.61
N HIS A 112 6.66 14.84 -6.45
CA HIS A 112 7.95 15.34 -5.97
C HIS A 112 8.90 14.22 -5.52
N ALA A 113 8.37 13.01 -5.29
CA ALA A 113 9.12 11.85 -4.86
C ALA A 113 9.51 10.94 -6.04
N GLY A 114 9.27 11.34 -7.29
CA GLY A 114 9.68 10.57 -8.47
C GLY A 114 8.52 10.01 -9.27
N GLU A 115 8.84 9.46 -10.44
CA GLU A 115 7.85 8.92 -11.35
C GLU A 115 7.13 7.72 -10.75
N ASN A 116 5.83 7.58 -11.04
CA ASN A 116 5.01 6.45 -10.61
C ASN A 116 5.10 6.15 -9.11
N THR A 117 5.33 7.18 -8.28
CA THR A 117 5.53 7.05 -6.84
C THR A 117 4.27 7.45 -6.09
N TYR A 118 3.82 6.60 -5.17
CA TYR A 118 2.54 6.73 -4.48
C TYR A 118 2.67 6.39 -2.99
N ILE A 119 1.68 6.84 -2.22
CA ILE A 119 1.35 6.32 -0.89
C ILE A 119 0.08 5.49 -1.03
N ILE A 120 0.00 4.37 -0.31
CA ILE A 120 -1.18 3.51 -0.24
C ILE A 120 -1.71 3.55 1.19
N THR A 121 -2.93 4.05 1.38
CA THR A 121 -3.61 4.14 2.69
C THR A 121 -4.96 3.47 2.67
N ASN A 122 -5.34 2.79 3.75
CA ASN A 122 -6.69 2.28 3.91
C ASN A 122 -7.66 3.47 3.98
N ALA A 123 -8.71 3.45 3.17
CA ALA A 123 -9.63 4.57 3.02
C ALA A 123 -10.49 4.84 4.27
N ALA A 124 -10.68 3.83 5.12
CA ALA A 124 -11.48 3.94 6.34
C ALA A 124 -10.66 4.38 7.56
N SER A 125 -9.46 3.81 7.74
CA SER A 125 -8.60 4.12 8.91
C SER A 125 -7.58 5.23 8.65
N GLY A 126 -7.18 5.46 7.40
CA GLY A 126 -6.08 6.35 7.04
C GLY A 126 -4.68 5.77 7.30
N GLU A 127 -4.58 4.57 7.86
CA GLU A 127 -3.30 3.86 8.04
C GLU A 127 -2.76 3.42 6.68
N GLY A 128 -1.44 3.46 6.51
CA GLY A 128 -0.81 3.19 5.22
C GLY A 128 0.25 2.11 5.24
N TRP A 129 0.51 1.58 4.04
CA TRP A 129 1.46 0.50 3.83
C TRP A 129 2.88 1.00 4.10
N THR A 130 3.59 0.27 4.95
CA THR A 130 4.99 0.56 5.29
C THR A 130 5.82 -0.72 5.24
N LEU A 131 7.01 -0.62 4.66
CA LEU A 131 8.03 -1.66 4.75
C LEU A 131 8.94 -1.40 5.95
N GLU A 132 8.94 -2.30 6.94
CA GLU A 132 9.81 -2.16 8.11
C GLU A 132 11.23 -2.65 7.81
N ASP A 133 11.36 -3.78 7.11
CA ASP A 133 12.63 -4.35 6.66
C ASP A 133 12.44 -5.21 5.39
N LYS A 134 13.52 -5.54 4.69
CA LYS A 134 13.49 -6.41 3.52
C LYS A 134 13.01 -7.81 3.88
N GLU A 135 12.33 -8.45 2.94
CA GLU A 135 11.79 -9.80 3.09
C GLU A 135 10.81 -9.97 4.27
N THR A 136 10.24 -8.87 4.77
CA THR A 136 9.22 -8.90 5.82
C THR A 136 7.81 -8.70 5.28
N GLN A 137 6.82 -9.04 6.10
CA GLN A 137 5.42 -8.76 5.81
C GLN A 137 5.16 -7.25 5.90
N ILE A 138 4.39 -6.72 4.94
CA ILE A 138 4.05 -5.30 4.88
C ILE A 138 3.19 -4.92 6.10
N ALA A 139 3.62 -3.87 6.80
CA ALA A 139 2.88 -3.30 7.92
C ALA A 139 1.85 -2.28 7.42
N CYS A 140 0.81 -2.06 8.22
CA CYS A 140 -0.17 -0.99 8.00
C CYS A 140 -0.34 -0.20 9.30
N HIS A 141 0.10 1.06 9.28
CA HIS A 141 0.06 1.96 10.43
C HIS A 141 0.06 3.42 9.97
N ASP A 142 -0.03 4.37 10.90
CA ASP A 142 0.02 5.80 10.59
C ASP A 142 1.20 6.17 9.68
N ILE A 143 0.92 6.94 8.63
CA ILE A 143 1.95 7.50 7.75
C ILE A 143 2.60 8.71 8.45
N VAL A 144 3.92 8.76 8.41
CA VAL A 144 4.71 9.83 9.03
C VAL A 144 5.33 10.70 7.94
N ALA A 145 4.91 11.96 7.87
CA ALA A 145 5.47 12.94 6.96
C ALA A 145 6.44 13.89 7.68
N ARG A 146 7.51 14.28 6.99
CA ARG A 146 8.32 15.44 7.36
C ARG A 146 7.52 16.70 7.08
N PHE A 147 7.58 17.65 8.01
CA PHE A 147 6.99 18.97 7.84
C PHE A 147 7.75 19.77 6.76
N SER A 148 7.23 19.76 5.54
CA SER A 148 7.72 20.48 4.36
C SER A 148 6.56 20.74 3.38
N ASP A 149 6.81 21.57 2.37
CA ASP A 149 5.86 21.80 1.27
C ASP A 149 6.55 21.53 -0.09
N PRO A 150 6.20 20.43 -0.79
CA PRO A 150 5.23 19.41 -0.39
C PRO A 150 5.71 18.54 0.79
N PRO A 151 4.81 17.84 1.50
CA PRO A 151 5.19 16.94 2.60
C PRO A 151 6.14 15.84 2.13
N GLY A 152 7.26 15.66 2.84
CA GLY A 152 8.26 14.64 2.50
C GLY A 152 8.02 13.34 3.24
N PHE A 153 7.89 12.22 2.53
CA PHE A 153 7.67 10.90 3.14
C PHE A 153 8.93 10.04 3.13
N ALA A 154 9.05 9.15 4.12
CA ALA A 154 10.17 8.23 4.18
C ALA A 154 10.08 7.20 3.03
N PRO A 155 11.21 6.80 2.40
CA PRO A 155 11.18 5.87 1.26
C PRO A 155 10.51 4.53 1.53
N ASN A 156 10.43 4.11 2.80
CA ASN A 156 9.79 2.86 3.17
C ASN A 156 8.25 2.92 3.20
N GLN A 157 7.68 4.13 3.11
CA GLN A 157 6.24 4.41 2.96
C GLN A 157 5.85 4.73 1.51
N LEU A 158 6.83 4.75 0.60
CA LEU A 158 6.66 5.12 -0.81
C LEU A 158 6.70 3.88 -1.69
N TRP A 159 5.74 3.81 -2.61
CA TRP A 159 5.50 2.66 -3.46
C TRP A 159 5.55 3.07 -4.92
N VAL A 160 6.37 2.38 -5.71
CA VAL A 160 6.46 2.56 -7.15
C VAL A 160 5.49 1.59 -7.82
N ILE A 161 4.48 2.11 -8.53
CA ILE A 161 3.40 1.32 -9.13
C ILE A 161 3.47 1.44 -10.65
N VAL A 162 3.80 0.34 -11.34
CA VAL A 162 4.06 0.34 -12.80
C VAL A 162 3.20 -0.74 -13.48
N PRO A 163 2.52 -0.42 -14.61
CA PRO A 163 1.75 -1.41 -15.36
C PRO A 163 2.62 -2.61 -15.77
N VAL A 164 2.07 -3.82 -15.67
CA VAL A 164 2.64 -4.98 -16.37
C VAL A 164 2.31 -4.81 -17.84
N ALA A 165 3.32 -4.74 -18.70
CA ALA A 165 3.10 -4.62 -20.14
C ALA A 165 2.38 -5.89 -20.65
N GLU A 166 1.30 -5.71 -21.42
CA GLU A 166 0.69 -6.79 -22.23
C GLU A 166 1.60 -7.20 -23.39
#